data_AF-A0AA38CHY6-F1
#
_entry.id   AF-A0AA38CHY6-F1
#
_cell.length_a   1.000
_cell.length_b   1.000
_cell.length_c   1.000
_cell.angle_alpha   90.00
_cell.angle_beta   90.00
_cell.angle_gamma   90.00
#
_symmetry.space_group_name_H-M   'P 1'
#
loop_
_entity.id
_entity.type
_entity.pdbx_description
1 polymer ?
#
loop_
_entity_poly.entity_id
_entity_poly.type
_entity_poly.pdbx_seq_one_letter_code
_entity_poly.pdbx_strand_id
1 'polypeptide(L)'
;IHAHLEFSFTGPKSPGSLHGGVAIGKVMASVDYGRSLSPKWSGTAGITFQRAGARDHNGNPVVRDEFQAPLTFSGKDYDDMLLAKLETVYADSRDQGSTMLVFNMEQGLPVFPDWLFFNRVNVRARHGMCIGPARCVA
;
A
#
# COMPACT_ATOMS: atom_id res chain seq x y z
N ILE A 1 -9.75 -8.88 -14.45
CA ILE A 1 -9.08 -7.55 -14.42
C ILE A 1 -10.04 -6.63 -13.68
N HIS A 2 -9.57 -5.96 -12.64
CA HIS A 2 -10.35 -5.07 -11.80
C HIS A 2 -9.67 -3.70 -11.79
N ALA A 3 -10.39 -2.65 -12.16
CA ALA A 3 -9.88 -1.28 -12.14
C ALA A 3 -10.50 -0.54 -10.95
N HIS A 4 -9.70 0.21 -10.21
CA HIS A 4 -10.11 0.95 -9.03
C HIS A 4 -9.59 2.39 -9.12
N LEU A 5 -10.47 3.36 -8.93
CA LEU A 5 -10.13 4.77 -8.86
C LEU A 5 -10.53 5.27 -7.46
N GLU A 6 -9.57 5.77 -6.70
CA GLU A 6 -9.77 6.25 -5.35
C GLU A 6 -9.29 7.70 -5.21
N PHE A 7 -10.12 8.51 -4.56
CA PHE A 7 -9.76 9.85 -4.12
C PHE A 7 -9.81 9.87 -2.61
N SER A 8 -8.67 10.10 -1.97
CA SER A 8 -8.58 10.20 -0.51
C SER A 8 -8.04 11.58 -0.14
N PHE A 9 -8.73 12.27 0.77
CA PHE A 9 -8.27 13.54 1.33
C PHE A 9 -8.08 13.37 2.83
N THR A 10 -6.85 13.53 3.30
CA THR A 10 -6.53 13.45 4.73
C THR A 10 -6.33 14.86 5.25
N GLY A 11 -7.39 15.47 5.78
CA GLY A 11 -7.36 16.81 6.37
C GLY A 11 -7.10 16.83 7.89
N PRO A 12 -6.79 18.00 8.46
CA PRO A 12 -6.68 18.18 9.91
C PRO A 12 -8.01 17.86 10.60
N LYS A 13 -7.98 17.07 11.67
CA LYS A 13 -9.18 16.62 12.40
C LYS A 13 -9.71 17.60 13.46
N SER A 14 -9.23 18.85 13.54
CA SER A 14 -9.66 19.79 14.61
C SER A 14 -10.14 21.15 14.08
N PRO A 15 -11.37 21.58 14.41
CA PRO A 15 -11.92 22.88 14.02
C PRO A 15 -11.41 24.04 14.89
N GLY A 16 -10.16 24.03 15.35
CA GLY A 16 -9.67 25.04 16.31
C GLY A 16 -8.16 25.23 16.44
N SER A 17 -7.34 24.72 15.52
CA SER A 17 -5.90 25.01 15.52
C SER A 17 -5.65 26.34 14.81
N LEU A 18 -5.16 27.34 15.55
CA LEU A 18 -4.71 28.65 15.04
C LEU A 18 -3.47 28.58 14.13
N HIS A 19 -2.94 27.39 13.87
CA HIS A 19 -1.93 27.15 12.84
C HIS A 19 -2.61 26.44 11.68
N GLY A 20 -2.60 27.08 10.51
CA GLY A 20 -3.25 26.63 9.27
C GLY A 20 -2.98 25.15 9.03
N GLY A 21 -4.04 24.37 9.03
CA GLY A 21 -3.92 22.93 8.96
C GLY A 21 -3.57 22.47 7.54
N VAL A 22 -2.52 21.67 7.42
CA VAL A 22 -2.12 21.04 6.15
C VAL A 22 -2.96 19.78 5.94
N ALA A 23 -3.55 19.67 4.76
CA ALA A 23 -4.28 18.50 4.30
C ALA A 23 -3.51 17.81 3.18
N ILE A 24 -3.46 16.47 3.19
CA ILE A 24 -2.82 15.70 2.13
C ILE A 24 -3.90 15.20 1.18
N GLY A 25 -3.87 15.69 -0.05
CA GLY A 25 -4.69 15.18 -1.15
C GLY A 25 -3.99 14.04 -1.86
N LYS A 26 -4.68 12.91 -2.01
CA LYS A 26 -4.17 11.73 -2.72
C LYS A 26 -5.20 11.26 -3.75
N VAL A 27 -4.73 11.12 -4.99
CA VAL A 27 -5.48 10.50 -6.08
C VAL A 27 -4.77 9.21 -6.44
N MET A 28 -5.50 8.10 -6.51
CA MET A 28 -4.95 6.80 -6.88
C MET A 28 -5.80 6.18 -7.96
N ALA A 29 -5.16 5.67 -9.01
CA ALA A 29 -5.80 4.87 -10.04
C ALA A 29 -5.02 3.56 -10.15
N SER A 30 -5.67 2.43 -9.88
CA SER A 30 -5.06 1.11 -9.96
C SER A 30 -5.80 0.17 -10.90
N VAL A 31 -5.05 -0.75 -11.48
CA VAL A 31 -5.57 -1.87 -12.25
C VAL A 31 -4.92 -3.13 -11.71
N ASP A 32 -5.75 -4.02 -11.17
CA ASP A 32 -5.33 -5.28 -10.56
C ASP A 32 -5.85 -6.47 -11.37
N TYR A 33 -4.98 -7.44 -11.59
CA TYR A 33 -5.29 -8.71 -12.23
C TYR A 33 -4.96 -9.85 -11.28
N GLY A 34 -6.01 -10.43 -10.69
CA GLY A 34 -5.94 -11.65 -9.89
C GLY A 34 -6.30 -12.88 -10.70
N ARG A 35 -5.53 -13.97 -10.53
CA ARG A 35 -5.88 -15.31 -10.99
C ARG A 35 -5.39 -16.38 -10.02
N SER A 36 -6.15 -17.46 -9.88
CA SER A 36 -5.66 -18.68 -9.24
C SER A 36 -4.64 -19.35 -10.17
N LEU A 37 -3.38 -19.40 -9.75
CA LEU A 37 -2.29 -20.05 -10.51
C LEU A 37 -2.33 -21.57 -10.36
N SER A 38 -2.81 -22.04 -9.21
CA SER A 38 -2.93 -23.46 -8.84
C SER A 38 -3.99 -23.59 -7.75
N PRO A 39 -4.53 -24.79 -7.44
CA PRO A 39 -5.55 -24.94 -6.38
C PRO A 39 -5.13 -24.39 -5.01
N LYS A 40 -3.82 -24.33 -4.74
CA LYS A 40 -3.25 -23.80 -3.50
C LYS A 40 -2.60 -22.41 -3.65
N TRP A 41 -2.48 -21.90 -4.87
CA TRP A 41 -1.78 -20.65 -5.18
C TRP A 41 -2.70 -19.66 -5.85
N SER A 42 -2.91 -18.52 -5.22
CA SER A 42 -3.52 -17.33 -5.82
C SER A 42 -2.44 -16.29 -6.11
N GLY A 43 -2.49 -15.68 -7.28
CA GLY A 43 -1.58 -14.61 -7.66
C GLY A 43 -2.36 -13.40 -8.13
N THR A 44 -1.96 -12.22 -7.69
CA THR A 44 -2.48 -10.93 -8.12
C THR A 44 -1.32 -10.05 -8.55
N ALA A 45 -1.40 -9.48 -9.74
CA ALA A 45 -0.46 -8.48 -10.21
C ALA A 45 -1.23 -7.22 -10.57
N GLY A 46 -0.71 -6.06 -10.24
CA GLY A 46 -1.38 -4.79 -10.49
C GLY A 46 -0.43 -3.65 -10.73
N ILE A 47 -0.95 -2.57 -11.29
CA ILE A 47 -0.23 -1.31 -11.44
C ILE A 47 -1.10 -0.22 -10.85
N THR A 48 -0.51 0.65 -10.04
CA THR A 48 -1.17 1.76 -9.37
C THR A 48 -0.44 3.05 -9.68
N PHE A 49 -1.13 3.98 -10.32
CA PHE A 49 -0.72 5.37 -10.39
C PHE A 49 -1.21 6.09 -9.15
N GLN A 50 -0.34 6.85 -8.51
CA GLN A 50 -0.69 7.68 -7.35
C GLN A 50 -0.12 9.08 -7.53
N ARG A 51 -0.97 10.08 -7.29
CA ARG A 51 -0.61 11.48 -7.20
C ARG A 51 -0.89 11.97 -5.79
N ALA A 52 0.14 12.39 -5.07
CA ALA A 52 0.01 12.93 -3.72
C ALA A 52 0.47 14.39 -3.70
N GLY A 53 -0.24 15.25 -2.97
CA GLY A 53 0.16 16.65 -2.77
C GLY A 53 -0.38 17.19 -1.45
N ALA A 54 0.39 18.04 -0.80
CA ALA A 54 -0.05 18.76 0.38
C ALA A 54 -0.80 20.04 -0.04
N ARG A 55 -1.91 20.34 0.63
CA ARG A 55 -2.74 21.52 0.42
C ARG A 55 -3.03 22.20 1.74
N ASP A 56 -3.07 23.52 1.72
CA ASP A 56 -3.47 24.36 2.85
C ASP A 56 -5.00 24.34 3.02
N HIS A 57 -5.50 24.89 4.12
CA HIS A 57 -6.92 25.08 4.40
C HIS A 57 -7.64 25.92 3.33
N ASN A 58 -6.91 26.76 2.58
CA ASN A 58 -7.41 27.55 1.46
C ASN A 58 -7.41 26.78 0.13
N GLY A 59 -6.96 25.52 0.10
CA GLY A 59 -6.83 24.71 -1.11
C GLY A 59 -5.57 24.96 -1.94
N ASN A 60 -4.71 25.88 -1.51
CA ASN A 60 -3.42 26.17 -2.17
C ASN A 60 -2.41 25.03 -1.92
N PRO A 61 -1.61 24.63 -2.92
CA PRO A 61 -0.58 23.60 -2.73
C PRO A 61 0.51 24.10 -1.77
N VAL A 62 0.87 23.28 -0.77
CA VAL A 62 1.92 23.57 0.20
C VAL A 62 3.15 22.75 -0.17
N VAL A 63 4.06 23.38 -0.91
CA VAL A 63 5.26 22.71 -1.45
C VAL A 63 6.42 22.74 -0.47
N ARG A 64 6.42 23.68 0.47
CA ARG A 64 7.52 23.91 1.42
C ARG A 64 7.01 23.92 2.85
N ASP A 65 7.81 23.37 3.75
CA ASP A 65 7.57 23.49 5.19
C ASP A 65 7.97 24.88 5.72
N GLU A 66 7.79 25.09 7.02
CA GLU A 66 8.14 26.34 7.73
C GLU A 66 9.64 26.67 7.67
N PHE A 67 10.50 25.66 7.42
CA PHE A 67 11.94 25.79 7.26
C PHE A 67 12.39 25.83 5.78
N GLN A 68 11.45 26.02 4.85
CA GLN A 68 11.65 26.02 3.40
C GLN A 68 12.12 24.68 2.80
N ALA A 69 12.10 23.59 3.54
CA ALA A 69 12.39 22.26 3.00
C ALA A 69 11.22 21.79 2.12
N PRO A 70 11.50 21.13 0.99
CA PRO A 70 10.45 20.64 0.10
C PRO A 70 9.67 19.50 0.77
N LEU A 71 8.34 19.64 0.86
CA LEU A 71 7.42 18.62 1.37
C LEU A 71 7.12 17.52 0.34
N THR A 72 7.48 17.76 -0.91
CA THR A 72 7.36 16.84 -2.04
C THR A 72 8.75 16.39 -2.49
N PHE A 73 8.90 15.12 -2.85
CA PHE A 73 10.17 14.54 -3.31
C PHE A 73 10.65 15.22 -4.60
N SER A 74 9.72 15.61 -5.47
CA SER A 74 10.02 16.31 -6.73
C SER A 74 10.24 17.83 -6.59
N GLY A 75 9.88 18.42 -5.44
CA GLY A 75 9.87 19.88 -5.25
C GLY A 75 8.77 20.62 -6.04
N LYS A 76 7.78 19.90 -6.58
CA LYS A 76 6.60 20.44 -7.30
C LYS A 76 5.35 20.43 -6.40
N ASP A 77 4.24 20.98 -6.89
CA ASP A 77 2.94 21.00 -6.19
C ASP A 77 2.38 19.59 -5.89
N TYR A 78 2.81 18.59 -6.65
CA TYR A 78 2.38 17.21 -6.52
C TYR A 78 3.54 16.26 -6.82
N ASP A 79 3.58 15.14 -6.10
CA ASP A 79 4.41 14.00 -6.43
C ASP A 79 3.58 12.94 -7.14
N ASP A 80 4.02 12.61 -8.35
CA ASP A 80 3.51 11.49 -9.14
C ASP A 80 4.38 10.26 -8.89
N MET A 81 3.73 9.12 -8.70
CA MET A 81 4.39 7.84 -8.54
C MET A 81 3.60 6.74 -9.26
N LEU A 82 4.33 5.76 -9.78
CA LEU A 82 3.75 4.56 -10.38
C LEU A 82 4.29 3.35 -9.64
N LEU A 83 3.38 2.54 -9.11
CA LEU A 83 3.71 1.34 -8.34
C LEU A 83 3.29 0.11 -9.12
N ALA A 84 4.20 -0.84 -9.28
CA ALA A 84 3.87 -2.21 -9.64
C ALA A 84 3.63 -3.02 -8.37
N LYS A 85 2.51 -3.72 -8.29
CA LYS A 85 2.14 -4.61 -7.18
C LYS A 85 2.16 -6.06 -7.66
N LEU A 86 2.73 -6.94 -6.85
CA LEU A 86 2.69 -8.39 -7.02
C LEU A 86 2.38 -9.04 -5.67
N GLU A 87 1.26 -9.72 -5.61
CA GLU A 87 0.79 -10.44 -4.42
C GLU A 87 0.61 -11.92 -4.77
N THR A 88 1.17 -12.80 -3.95
CA THR A 88 1.04 -14.24 -4.09
C THR A 88 0.62 -14.84 -2.77
N VAL A 89 -0.51 -15.54 -2.78
CA VAL A 89 -1.08 -16.18 -1.61
C VAL A 89 -1.04 -17.68 -1.84
N TYR A 90 -0.29 -18.38 -1.00
CA TYR A 90 -0.35 -19.82 -0.85
C TYR A 90 -1.21 -20.16 0.36
N ALA A 91 -2.22 -21.00 0.16
CA ALA A 91 -3.03 -21.54 1.24
C ALA A 91 -3.14 -23.05 1.05
N ASP A 92 -2.69 -23.78 2.06
CA ASP A 92 -2.80 -25.23 2.13
C ASP A 92 -3.52 -25.59 3.43
N SER A 93 -4.62 -26.32 3.29
CA SER A 93 -5.35 -26.89 4.40
C SER A 93 -5.22 -28.39 4.27
N ARG A 94 -4.42 -28.99 5.16
CA ARG A 94 -4.31 -30.45 5.30
C ARG A 94 -5.10 -30.86 6.53
N ASP A 95 -5.64 -32.07 6.57
CA ASP A 95 -6.51 -32.57 7.65
C ASP A 95 -5.91 -32.52 9.08
N GLN A 96 -4.61 -32.19 9.23
CA GLN A 96 -3.90 -32.09 10.51
C GLN A 96 -3.14 -30.77 10.71
N GLY A 97 -3.34 -29.78 9.83
CA GLY A 97 -2.69 -28.47 9.96
C GLY A 97 -2.95 -27.53 8.77
N SER A 98 -3.02 -26.23 9.04
CA SER A 98 -3.20 -25.20 8.01
C SER A 98 -1.91 -24.40 7.82
N THR A 99 -1.47 -24.26 6.57
CA THR A 99 -0.32 -23.42 6.22
C THR A 99 -0.77 -22.32 5.27
N MET A 100 -0.44 -21.08 5.60
CA MET A 100 -0.71 -19.93 4.75
C MET A 100 0.58 -19.14 4.58
N LEU A 101 0.96 -18.84 3.34
CA LEU A 101 2.07 -17.96 3.03
C LEU A 101 1.54 -16.85 2.12
N VAL A 102 1.73 -15.61 2.53
CA VAL A 102 1.37 -14.41 1.76
C VAL A 102 2.67 -13.69 1.44
N PHE A 103 2.90 -13.47 0.17
CA PHE A 103 4.02 -12.70 -0.36
C PHE A 103 3.44 -11.47 -1.06
N ASN A 104 3.80 -10.27 -0.63
CA ASN A 104 3.43 -9.03 -1.29
C ASN A 104 4.70 -8.24 -1.63
N MET A 105 4.78 -7.75 -2.86
CA MET A 105 5.87 -6.95 -3.37
C MET A 105 5.27 -5.73 -4.07
N GLU A 106 5.73 -4.55 -3.68
CA GLU A 106 5.36 -3.27 -4.28
C GLU A 106 6.65 -2.58 -4.74
N GLN A 107 6.73 -2.25 -6.03
CA GLN A 107 7.89 -1.59 -6.62
C GLN A 107 7.45 -0.25 -7.22
N GLY A 108 8.01 0.85 -6.71
CA GLY A 108 7.98 2.14 -7.37
C GLY A 108 8.79 2.08 -8.66
N LEU A 109 8.18 2.42 -9.79
CA LEU A 109 8.80 2.41 -11.10
C LEU A 109 9.36 3.82 -11.42
N PRO A 110 10.65 3.93 -11.78
CA PRO A 110 11.26 5.21 -12.12
C PRO A 110 10.96 5.55 -13.58
N VAL A 111 9.71 5.90 -13.90
CA VAL A 111 9.31 6.27 -15.27
C VAL A 111 9.79 7.68 -15.63
N PHE A 112 9.83 8.59 -14.65
CA PHE A 112 10.36 9.94 -14.78
C PHE A 112 11.42 10.19 -13.69
N PRO A 113 12.41 11.08 -13.93
CA PRO A 113 13.49 11.37 -12.99
C PRO A 113 13.00 11.95 -11.65
N ASP A 114 11.80 12.53 -11.64
CA ASP A 114 11.19 13.13 -10.46
C ASP A 114 10.30 12.14 -9.67
N TRP A 115 10.20 10.87 -10.09
CA TRP A 115 9.32 9.87 -9.48
C TRP A 115 10.05 9.05 -8.41
N LEU A 116 9.32 8.74 -7.33
CA LEU A 116 9.87 8.01 -6.20
C LEU A 116 10.16 6.54 -6.55
N PHE A 117 11.43 6.14 -6.43
CA PHE A 117 11.87 4.76 -6.64
C PHE A 117 12.05 4.04 -5.30
N PHE A 118 11.32 2.94 -5.10
CA PHE A 118 11.48 2.09 -3.93
C PHE A 118 11.03 0.66 -4.23
N ASN A 119 11.48 -0.29 -3.41
CA ASN A 119 10.95 -1.65 -3.43
C ASN A 119 10.55 -2.01 -2.00
N ARG A 120 9.32 -2.43 -1.81
CA ARG A 120 8.77 -2.88 -0.54
C ARG A 120 8.33 -4.32 -0.67
N VAL A 121 8.96 -5.20 0.10
CA VAL A 121 8.58 -6.61 0.18
C VAL A 121 8.00 -6.90 1.56
N ASN A 122 6.85 -7.55 1.59
CA ASN A 122 6.22 -8.06 2.80
C ASN A 122 5.97 -9.55 2.64
N VAL A 123 6.40 -10.33 3.63
CA VAL A 123 6.18 -11.77 3.66
C VAL A 123 5.53 -12.13 4.98
N ARG A 124 4.42 -12.87 4.90
CA ARG A 124 3.68 -13.33 6.07
C ARG A 124 3.43 -14.83 5.95
N ALA A 125 4.01 -15.61 6.85
CA ALA A 125 3.75 -17.03 6.97
C ALA A 125 2.93 -17.33 8.22
N ARG A 126 2.00 -18.28 8.12
CA ARG A 126 1.23 -18.84 9.24
C ARG A 126 1.24 -20.36 9.08
N HIS A 127 1.54 -21.07 10.15
CA HIS A 127 1.47 -22.52 10.20
C HIS A 127 0.74 -22.91 11.47
N GLY A 128 -0.40 -23.56 11.34
CA GLY A 128 -1.20 -24.11 12.42
C GLY A 128 -1.00 -25.61 12.50
N MET A 129 -0.57 -26.09 13.66
CA MET A 129 -0.43 -27.51 13.96
C MET A 129 -1.59 -27.98 14.85
N CYS A 130 -2.23 -29.09 14.50
CA CYS A 130 -3.22 -29.72 15.37
C CYS A 130 -2.51 -30.66 16.35
N ILE A 131 -2.51 -30.33 17.65
CA ILE A 131 -2.04 -31.25 18.69
C ILE A 131 -3.25 -32.10 19.14
N GLY A 132 -3.22 -33.40 18.82
CA GLY A 132 -4.24 -34.38 19.20
C GLY A 132 -4.24 -34.75 20.69
N PRO A 133 -5.20 -35.57 21.16
CA PRO A 133 -5.48 -35.74 22.58
C PRO A 133 -4.29 -36.34 23.35
N ALA A 134 -3.72 -35.56 24.26
CA ALA A 134 -2.71 -36.03 25.20
C ALA A 134 -3.38 -36.95 26.23
N ARG A 135 -3.16 -38.26 26.12
CA ARG A 135 -3.52 -39.20 27.18
C ARG A 135 -2.36 -39.25 28.18
N CYS A 136 -2.42 -38.43 29.23
CA CYS A 136 -1.51 -38.57 30.37
C CYS A 136 -1.92 -39.82 31.14
N VAL A 137 -1.08 -40.85 31.12
CA VAL A 137 -1.17 -41.98 32.04
C VAL A 137 -0.30 -41.61 33.24
N ALA A 138 -0.92 -41.46 34.40
CA ALA A 138 -0.28 -41.23 35.68
C ALA A 138 0.15 -42.56 36.32
#